data_AF-A0A1H4IAR0-F1
#
_entry.id   AF-A0A1H4IAR0-F1
#
_cell.length_a   1.000
_cell.length_b   1.000
_cell.length_c   1.000
_cell.angle_alpha   90.00
_cell.angle_beta   90.00
_cell.angle_gamma   90.00
#
_symmetry.space_group_name_H-M   'P 1'
#
loop_
_entity.id
_entity.type
_entity.pdbx_description
1 polymer ?
#
loop_
_entity_poly.entity_id
_entity_poly.type
_entity_poly.pdbx_seq_one_letter_code
_entity_poly.pdbx_strand_id
1 'polypeptide(L)'
;MTIIRFHENPAEYAPTISFNHCGRMPWSARYDSEFSGFELIELFQFCEEEGHRQGINDANQNRIGSREQAPFHRDFMGGYPKSLWENAYWIGVQAHGDTTPAAIELEIQKVLSAPDTSRWLCDALNSALDRDSTDATNDAEYLCDLLTRRTNALSLASEANWGEE
;
A
#
# COMPACT_ATOMS: atom_id res chain seq x y z
N MET A 1 15.53 -1.35 17.16
CA MET A 1 16.46 -1.91 16.15
C MET A 1 15.96 -3.30 15.80
N THR A 2 15.88 -3.61 14.51
CA THR A 2 15.52 -4.94 14.00
C THR A 2 16.80 -5.68 13.69
N ILE A 3 16.98 -6.88 14.24
CA ILE A 3 18.12 -7.75 13.93
C ILE A 3 17.61 -8.86 13.02
N ILE A 4 18.25 -8.99 11.85
CA ILE A 4 17.89 -9.97 10.84
C ILE A 4 19.11 -10.87 10.61
N ARG A 5 18.90 -12.18 10.66
CA ARG A 5 19.90 -13.18 10.27
C ARG A 5 19.27 -14.18 9.31
N PHE A 6 19.88 -14.32 8.13
CA PHE A 6 19.44 -15.31 7.14
C PHE A 6 19.78 -16.72 7.62
N HIS A 7 18.89 -17.66 7.32
CA HIS A 7 19.15 -19.08 7.52
C HIS A 7 20.15 -19.59 6.47
N GLU A 8 20.85 -20.69 6.75
CA GLU A 8 21.78 -21.32 5.80
C GLU A 8 21.07 -21.87 4.55
N ASN A 9 19.80 -22.27 4.71
CA ASN A 9 18.89 -22.62 3.63
C ASN A 9 17.72 -21.63 3.57
N PRO A 10 17.91 -20.42 3.00
CA PRO A 10 16.93 -19.35 3.07
C PRO A 10 15.73 -19.58 2.12
N ALA A 11 15.83 -20.53 1.19
CA ALA A 11 14.72 -20.88 0.28
C ALA A 11 13.61 -21.68 0.97
N GLU A 12 13.92 -22.31 2.10
CA GLU A 12 13.00 -23.22 2.80
C GLU A 12 12.67 -22.74 4.23
N TYR A 13 13.53 -21.90 4.80
CA TYR A 13 13.42 -21.43 6.18
C TYR A 13 13.24 -19.92 6.26
N ALA A 14 12.37 -19.49 7.17
CA ALA A 14 12.24 -18.08 7.48
C ALA A 14 13.54 -17.51 8.07
N PRO A 15 13.86 -16.23 7.83
CA PRO A 15 14.95 -15.56 8.52
C PRO A 15 14.72 -15.57 10.05
N THR A 16 15.80 -15.42 10.81
CA THR A 16 15.70 -15.03 12.20
C THR A 16 15.46 -13.53 12.28
N ILE A 17 14.31 -13.14 12.81
CA ILE A 17 13.97 -11.74 13.04
C ILE A 17 13.73 -11.53 14.53
N SER A 18 14.42 -10.55 15.09
CA SER A 18 14.20 -10.13 16.46
C SER A 18 14.17 -8.61 16.61
N PHE A 19 13.27 -8.16 17.48
CA PHE A 19 13.15 -6.77 17.87
C PHE A 19 13.63 -6.60 19.31
N ASN A 20 14.22 -5.45 19.59
CA ASN A 20 14.66 -5.11 20.95
C ASN A 20 13.50 -5.11 21.97
N HIS A 21 12.26 -4.84 21.54
CA HIS A 21 11.12 -4.62 22.44
C HIS A 21 10.19 -5.82 22.59
N CYS A 22 10.09 -6.71 21.58
CA CYS A 22 9.22 -7.89 21.62
C CYS A 22 9.95 -9.22 21.41
N GLY A 23 11.28 -9.21 21.31
CA GLY A 23 12.08 -10.44 21.21
C GLY A 23 12.07 -11.06 19.81
N ARG A 24 12.27 -12.37 19.73
CA ARG A 24 12.32 -13.14 18.48
C ARG A 24 10.90 -13.48 18.02
N MET A 25 10.64 -13.34 16.72
CA MET A 25 9.32 -13.69 16.17
C MET A 25 9.05 -15.20 16.26
N PRO A 26 7.81 -15.65 16.55
CA PRO A 26 7.49 -17.07 16.76
C PRO A 26 7.79 -17.99 15.56
N TRP A 27 7.66 -17.45 14.34
CA TRP A 27 7.94 -18.15 13.07
C TRP A 27 9.41 -18.08 12.62
N SER A 28 10.27 -17.34 13.33
CA SER A 28 11.67 -17.14 12.91
C SER A 28 12.48 -18.43 12.87
N ALA A 29 13.32 -18.59 11.83
CA ALA A 29 14.20 -19.75 11.61
C ALA A 29 13.49 -21.12 11.56
N ARG A 30 12.20 -21.13 11.21
CA ARG A 30 11.42 -22.35 11.05
C ARG A 30 11.14 -22.62 9.58
N TYR A 31 10.90 -23.89 9.27
CA TYR A 31 10.57 -24.34 7.93
C TYR A 31 9.12 -23.98 7.59
N ASP A 32 8.82 -23.66 6.33
CA ASP A 32 7.51 -23.13 5.95
C ASP A 32 6.32 -24.06 6.30
N SER A 33 6.48 -25.37 6.14
CA SER A 33 5.47 -26.38 6.49
C SER A 33 5.23 -26.54 7.99
N GLU A 34 6.06 -25.93 8.84
CA GLU A 34 5.90 -25.99 10.29
C GLU A 34 4.96 -24.91 10.81
N PHE A 35 4.56 -23.94 9.99
CA PHE A 35 3.77 -22.80 10.46
C PHE A 35 2.34 -23.20 10.75
N SER A 36 1.86 -22.78 11.92
CA SER A 36 0.42 -22.73 12.18
C SER A 36 -0.24 -21.61 11.38
N GLY A 37 -1.57 -21.65 11.24
CA GLY A 37 -2.33 -20.58 10.62
C GLY A 37 -2.11 -19.21 11.29
N PHE A 38 -1.97 -19.18 12.62
CA PHE A 38 -1.68 -17.94 13.35
C PHE A 38 -0.29 -17.39 13.03
N GLU A 39 0.71 -18.25 12.92
CA GLU A 39 2.08 -17.85 12.59
C GLU A 39 2.20 -17.33 11.15
N LEU A 40 1.40 -17.88 10.23
CA LEU A 40 1.28 -17.34 8.87
C LEU A 40 0.69 -15.92 8.89
N ILE A 41 -0.37 -15.70 9.66
CA ILE A 41 -0.98 -14.37 9.81
C ILE A 41 0.04 -13.38 10.39
N GLU A 42 0.74 -13.75 11.46
CA GLU A 42 1.76 -12.89 12.07
C GLU A 42 2.93 -12.59 11.13
N LEU A 43 3.35 -13.55 10.31
CA LEU A 43 4.41 -13.37 9.33
C LEU A 43 3.99 -12.40 8.23
N PHE A 44 2.78 -12.54 7.70
CA PHE A 44 2.27 -11.66 6.65
C PHE A 44 2.02 -10.24 7.18
N GLN A 45 1.42 -10.12 8.37
CA GLN A 45 1.25 -8.83 9.03
C GLN A 45 2.59 -8.14 9.28
N PHE A 46 3.61 -8.89 9.70
CA PHE A 46 4.97 -8.35 9.81
C PHE A 46 5.48 -7.84 8.46
N CYS A 47 5.27 -8.57 7.36
CA CYS A 47 5.73 -8.15 6.04
C CYS A 47 5.12 -6.81 5.62
N GLU A 48 3.82 -6.65 5.85
CA GLU A 48 3.09 -5.42 5.54
C GLU A 48 3.55 -4.25 6.42
N GLU A 49 3.50 -4.42 7.75
CA GLU A 49 3.74 -3.32 8.69
C GLU A 49 5.20 -2.84 8.68
N GLU A 50 6.15 -3.78 8.74
CA GLU A 50 7.56 -3.43 8.80
C GLU A 50 8.06 -2.97 7.42
N GLY A 51 7.63 -3.60 6.32
CA GLY A 51 7.94 -3.14 4.96
C GLY A 51 7.49 -1.70 4.75
N HIS A 52 6.22 -1.40 5.05
CA HIS A 52 5.65 -0.05 4.99
C HIS A 52 6.42 0.95 5.85
N ARG A 53 6.71 0.59 7.11
CA ARG A 53 7.47 1.45 8.03
C ARG A 53 8.87 1.76 7.50
N GLN A 54 9.55 0.81 6.86
CA GLN A 54 10.87 1.03 6.25
C GLN A 54 10.78 1.97 5.05
N GLY A 55 9.76 1.82 4.20
CA GLY A 55 9.48 2.74 3.09
C GLY A 55 9.31 4.19 3.57
N ILE A 56 8.49 4.41 4.60
CA ILE A 56 8.30 5.72 5.23
C ILE A 56 9.63 6.27 5.77
N ASN A 57 10.41 5.46 6.49
CA ASN A 57 11.67 5.93 7.07
C ASN A 57 12.70 6.32 6.01
N ASP A 58 12.82 5.52 4.96
CA ASP A 58 13.76 5.78 3.87
C ASP A 58 13.36 7.04 3.10
N ALA A 59 12.06 7.24 2.84
CA ALA A 59 11.55 8.45 2.24
C ALA A 59 11.81 9.69 3.12
N ASN A 60 11.51 9.62 4.41
CA ASN A 60 11.79 10.69 5.40
C ASN A 60 13.27 11.08 5.48
N GLN A 61 14.16 10.12 5.25
CA GLN A 61 15.60 10.33 5.40
C GLN A 61 16.30 10.59 4.07
N ASN A 62 15.55 10.69 2.97
CA ASN A 62 16.05 10.83 1.61
C ASN A 62 17.02 9.69 1.21
N ARG A 63 16.63 8.45 1.52
CA ARG A 63 17.39 7.20 1.29
C ARG A 63 16.54 6.10 0.64
N ILE A 64 15.59 6.48 -0.21
CA ILE A 64 14.73 5.53 -0.95
C ILE A 64 15.61 4.49 -1.67
N GLY A 65 15.19 3.23 -1.63
CA GLY A 65 15.91 2.08 -2.17
C GLY A 65 16.91 1.45 -1.18
N SER A 66 17.25 2.09 -0.06
CA SER A 66 18.29 1.58 0.84
C SER A 66 17.89 0.28 1.56
N ARG A 67 16.58 0.05 1.75
CA ARG A 67 16.00 -1.13 2.38
C ARG A 67 14.81 -1.70 1.62
N GLU A 68 14.81 -1.52 0.29
CA GLU A 68 13.73 -2.05 -0.56
C GLU A 68 13.69 -3.57 -0.53
N GLN A 69 14.84 -4.24 -0.41
CA GLN A 69 14.91 -5.71 -0.47
C GLN A 69 14.38 -6.34 0.82
N ALA A 70 13.39 -7.22 0.67
CA ALA A 70 12.82 -7.96 1.79
C ALA A 70 13.85 -8.92 2.42
N PRO A 71 13.72 -9.23 3.73
CA PRO A 71 14.55 -10.22 4.41
C PRO A 71 14.19 -11.68 4.08
N PHE A 72 13.42 -11.92 3.02
CA PHE A 72 12.96 -13.25 2.61
C PHE A 72 13.56 -13.65 1.26
N HIS A 73 13.91 -14.92 1.12
CA HIS A 73 14.38 -15.46 -0.15
C HIS A 73 13.25 -15.49 -1.19
N ARG A 74 13.59 -15.36 -2.46
CA ARG A 74 12.61 -15.37 -3.57
C ARG A 74 11.83 -16.67 -3.71
N ASP A 75 12.39 -17.78 -3.25
CA ASP A 75 11.79 -19.11 -3.37
C ASP A 75 11.05 -19.54 -2.09
N PHE A 76 11.29 -18.84 -0.96
CA PHE A 76 10.63 -19.12 0.31
C PHE A 76 9.13 -18.87 0.22
N MET A 77 8.33 -19.91 0.50
CA MET A 77 6.87 -19.88 0.34
C MET A 77 6.43 -19.38 -1.05
N GLY A 78 7.16 -19.77 -2.10
CA GLY A 78 6.90 -19.33 -3.47
C GLY A 78 7.10 -17.83 -3.71
N GLY A 79 7.86 -17.15 -2.83
CA GLY A 79 8.18 -15.73 -2.94
C GLY A 79 7.11 -14.78 -2.44
N TYR A 80 6.02 -15.29 -1.86
CA TYR A 80 4.92 -14.46 -1.39
C TYR A 80 5.34 -13.48 -0.27
N PRO A 81 6.04 -13.89 0.81
CA PRO A 81 6.50 -12.95 1.85
C PRO A 81 7.40 -11.83 1.32
N LYS A 82 8.30 -12.17 0.39
CA LYS A 82 9.18 -11.18 -0.27
C LYS A 82 8.35 -10.14 -1.03
N SER A 83 7.41 -10.61 -1.84
CA SER A 83 6.55 -9.76 -2.68
C SER A 83 5.67 -8.85 -1.83
N LEU A 84 5.09 -9.38 -0.75
CA LEU A 84 4.26 -8.63 0.19
C LEU A 84 5.04 -7.50 0.88
N TRP A 85 6.25 -7.80 1.38
CA TRP A 85 7.13 -6.80 1.96
C TRP A 85 7.54 -5.71 0.97
N GLU A 86 7.99 -6.10 -0.23
CA GLU A 86 8.49 -5.14 -1.24
C GLU A 86 7.36 -4.24 -1.74
N ASN A 87 6.16 -4.78 -1.90
CA ASN A 87 4.98 -3.98 -2.21
C ASN A 87 4.67 -2.99 -1.07
N ALA A 88 4.64 -3.47 0.17
CA ALA A 88 4.39 -2.62 1.34
C ALA A 88 5.45 -1.52 1.49
N TYR A 89 6.73 -1.80 1.20
CA TYR A 89 7.80 -0.81 1.15
C TYR A 89 7.47 0.33 0.19
N TRP A 90 7.10 0.02 -1.05
CA TRP A 90 6.76 1.04 -2.04
C TRP A 90 5.47 1.78 -1.69
N ILE A 91 4.48 1.12 -1.08
CA ILE A 91 3.31 1.81 -0.50
C ILE A 91 3.77 2.80 0.58
N GLY A 92 4.69 2.42 1.46
CA GLY A 92 5.24 3.33 2.48
C GLY A 92 6.02 4.51 1.90
N VAL A 93 6.79 4.28 0.83
CA VAL A 93 7.47 5.36 0.08
C VAL A 93 6.44 6.31 -0.55
N GLN A 94 5.36 5.78 -1.11
CA GLN A 94 4.27 6.57 -1.71
C GLN A 94 3.40 7.28 -0.67
N ALA A 95 3.20 6.68 0.50
CA ALA A 95 2.52 7.30 1.64
C ALA A 95 3.31 8.49 2.20
N HIS A 96 4.62 8.53 1.95
CA HIS A 96 5.46 9.72 2.07
C HIS A 96 5.35 10.63 0.81
N GLY A 97 4.22 10.65 0.11
CA GLY A 97 3.79 11.87 -0.57
C GLY A 97 3.83 12.99 0.47
N ASP A 98 4.53 14.08 0.16
CA ASP A 98 4.67 15.18 1.11
C ASP A 98 3.27 15.71 1.45
N THR A 99 2.81 15.43 2.67
CA THR A 99 1.48 15.80 3.17
C THR A 99 1.49 17.18 3.84
N THR A 100 2.60 17.92 3.75
CA THR A 100 2.59 19.31 4.19
C THR A 100 1.59 20.10 3.35
N PRO A 101 0.96 21.15 3.92
CA PRO A 101 0.05 21.98 3.15
C PRO A 101 0.63 22.50 1.83
N ALA A 102 1.94 22.80 1.80
CA ALA A 102 2.62 23.29 0.61
C ALA A 102 2.75 22.24 -0.51
N ALA A 103 2.95 20.98 -0.15
CA ALA A 103 3.07 19.91 -1.13
C ALA A 103 1.71 19.41 -1.62
N ILE A 104 0.70 19.38 -0.76
CA ILE A 104 -0.69 19.16 -1.17
C ILE A 104 -1.12 20.26 -2.15
N GLU A 105 -0.81 21.53 -1.85
CA GLU A 105 -1.07 22.64 -2.77
C GLU A 105 -0.33 22.44 -4.11
N LEU A 106 0.94 22.03 -4.07
CA LEU A 106 1.71 21.74 -5.28
C LEU A 106 1.08 20.61 -6.12
N GLU A 107 0.56 19.56 -5.47
CA GLU A 107 -0.13 18.46 -6.14
C GLU A 107 -1.45 18.92 -6.78
N ILE A 108 -2.24 19.72 -6.06
CA ILE A 108 -3.44 20.37 -6.59
C ILE A 108 -3.09 21.19 -7.85
N GLN A 109 -2.04 22.02 -7.79
CA GLN A 109 -1.61 22.82 -8.94
C GLN A 109 -1.15 21.96 -10.12
N LYS A 110 -0.51 20.81 -9.87
CA LYS A 110 -0.15 19.86 -10.94
C LYS A 110 -1.38 19.29 -11.61
N VAL A 111 -2.40 18.88 -10.86
CA VAL A 111 -3.67 18.39 -11.43
C VAL A 111 -4.35 19.49 -12.25
N LEU A 112 -4.41 20.71 -11.74
CA LEU A 112 -5.05 21.83 -12.43
C LEU A 112 -4.31 22.29 -13.71
N SER A 113 -2.99 22.10 -13.77
CA SER A 113 -2.15 22.51 -14.91
C SER A 113 -1.89 21.40 -15.93
N ALA A 114 -2.22 20.16 -15.61
CA ALA A 114 -2.00 19.01 -16.48
C ALA A 114 -2.98 19.02 -17.68
N PRO A 115 -2.49 19.01 -18.93
CA PRO A 115 -3.33 19.18 -20.13
C PRO A 115 -4.27 18.00 -20.41
N ASP A 116 -4.01 16.84 -19.82
CA ASP A 116 -4.80 15.61 -19.89
C ASP A 116 -5.83 15.50 -18.77
N THR A 117 -5.81 16.39 -17.77
CA THR A 117 -6.84 16.41 -16.73
C THR A 117 -8.18 16.79 -17.34
N SER A 118 -9.20 15.96 -17.07
CA SER A 118 -10.53 16.21 -17.61
C SER A 118 -11.08 17.56 -17.12
N ARG A 119 -11.79 18.27 -18.00
CA ARG A 119 -12.38 19.57 -17.65
C ARG A 119 -13.28 19.49 -16.41
N TRP A 120 -14.03 18.40 -16.28
CA TRP A 120 -14.89 18.15 -15.13
C TRP A 120 -14.11 18.06 -13.83
N LEU A 121 -12.99 17.33 -13.81
CA LEU A 121 -12.14 17.22 -12.62
C LEU A 121 -11.48 18.56 -12.27
N CYS A 122 -11.00 19.31 -13.27
CA CYS A 122 -10.49 20.67 -13.05
C CYS A 122 -11.56 21.57 -12.40
N ASP A 123 -12.78 21.58 -12.95
CA ASP A 123 -13.87 22.43 -12.45
C ASP A 123 -14.32 22.00 -11.04
N ALA A 124 -14.42 20.69 -10.79
CA ALA A 124 -14.77 20.15 -9.47
C ALA A 124 -13.70 20.50 -8.42
N LEU A 125 -12.42 20.35 -8.75
CA LEU A 125 -11.33 20.66 -7.85
C LEU A 125 -11.26 22.15 -7.55
N ASN A 126 -11.35 23.03 -8.57
CA ASN A 126 -11.43 24.48 -8.35
C ASN A 126 -12.61 24.85 -7.45
N SER A 127 -13.80 24.27 -7.69
CA SER A 127 -14.98 24.54 -6.87
C SER A 127 -14.83 24.02 -5.43
N ALA A 128 -14.06 22.97 -5.20
CA ALA A 128 -13.80 22.44 -3.86
C ALA A 128 -12.87 23.35 -3.05
N LEU A 129 -11.87 23.96 -3.69
CA LEU A 129 -10.89 24.85 -3.05
C LEU A 129 -11.50 26.16 -2.51
N ASP A 130 -12.62 26.59 -3.09
CA ASP A 130 -13.35 27.80 -2.65
C ASP A 130 -14.32 27.53 -1.48
N ARG A 131 -14.46 26.27 -1.01
CA ARG A 131 -15.45 25.84 -0.02
C ARG A 131 -14.81 25.45 1.32
N ASP A 132 -15.64 25.27 2.34
CA ASP A 132 -15.21 24.57 3.55
C ASP A 132 -14.75 23.15 3.19
N SER A 133 -13.54 22.79 3.65
CA SER A 133 -12.91 21.52 3.31
C SER A 133 -13.70 20.30 3.78
N THR A 134 -14.45 20.40 4.87
CA THR A 134 -15.27 19.31 5.41
C THR A 134 -16.45 19.04 4.50
N ASP A 135 -17.16 20.11 4.10
CA ASP A 135 -18.30 20.02 3.19
C ASP A 135 -17.88 19.51 1.80
N ALA A 136 -16.78 20.04 1.27
CA ALA A 136 -16.24 19.62 -0.01
C ALA A 136 -15.84 18.13 -0.02
N THR A 137 -15.27 17.64 1.07
CA THR A 137 -14.88 16.23 1.22
C THR A 137 -16.11 15.33 1.29
N ASN A 138 -17.09 15.67 2.14
CA ASN A 138 -18.34 14.91 2.28
C ASN A 138 -19.11 14.82 0.95
N ASP A 139 -19.19 15.92 0.20
CA ASP A 139 -19.85 15.94 -1.11
C ASP A 139 -19.10 15.08 -2.15
N ALA A 140 -17.76 15.12 -2.13
CA ALA A 140 -16.94 14.31 -3.03
C ALA A 140 -17.09 12.80 -2.76
N GLU A 141 -17.13 12.41 -1.48
CA GLU A 141 -17.41 11.02 -1.07
C GLU A 141 -18.80 10.57 -1.53
N TYR A 142 -19.83 11.39 -1.30
CA TYR A 142 -21.19 11.09 -1.73
C TYR A 142 -21.33 10.97 -3.24
N LEU A 143 -20.66 11.85 -3.98
CA LEU A 143 -20.61 11.82 -5.44
C LEU A 143 -19.91 10.54 -5.95
N CYS A 144 -18.79 10.15 -5.34
CA CYS A 144 -18.07 8.93 -5.67
C CYS A 144 -18.96 7.69 -5.48
N ASP A 145 -19.68 7.61 -4.36
CA ASP A 145 -20.65 6.53 -4.11
C ASP A 145 -21.74 6.47 -5.19
N LEU A 146 -22.36 7.62 -5.52
CA LEU A 146 -23.39 7.69 -6.54
C LEU A 146 -22.90 7.25 -7.93
N LEU A 147 -21.70 7.72 -8.34
CA LEU A 147 -21.10 7.36 -9.61
C LEU A 147 -20.73 5.88 -9.67
N THR A 148 -20.24 5.33 -8.55
CA THR A 148 -19.94 3.90 -8.43
C THR A 148 -21.20 3.05 -8.58
N ARG A 149 -22.26 3.36 -7.82
CA ARG A 149 -23.54 2.64 -7.92
C ARG A 149 -24.16 2.75 -9.31
N ARG A 150 -24.09 3.92 -9.94
CA ARG A 150 -24.57 4.13 -11.31
C ARG A 150 -23.78 3.29 -12.32
N THR A 151 -22.46 3.28 -12.21
CA THR A 151 -21.59 2.49 -13.10
C THR A 151 -21.90 1.01 -12.97
N ASN A 152 -22.01 0.49 -11.75
CA ASN A 152 -22.38 -0.90 -11.50
C ASN A 152 -23.76 -1.26 -12.07
N ALA A 153 -24.75 -0.37 -11.90
CA ALA A 153 -26.08 -0.58 -12.46
C ALA A 153 -26.08 -0.62 -14.00
N LEU A 154 -25.29 0.25 -14.65
CA LEU A 154 -25.15 0.25 -16.10
C LEU A 154 -24.43 -1.01 -16.61
N SER A 155 -23.39 -1.47 -15.90
CA SER A 155 -22.70 -2.73 -16.23
C SER A 155 -23.66 -3.92 -16.16
N LEU A 156 -24.43 -4.06 -15.07
CA LEU A 156 -25.43 -5.13 -14.92
C LEU A 156 -26.52 -5.07 -15.98
N ALA A 157 -27.02 -3.87 -16.31
CA ALA A 157 -28.01 -3.70 -17.38
C ALA A 157 -27.44 -4.08 -18.75
N SER A 158 -26.16 -3.79 -19.00
CA SER A 158 -25.50 -4.18 -20.25
C SER A 158 -25.32 -5.70 -20.35
N GLU A 159 -24.97 -6.38 -19.26
CA GLU A 159 -24.83 -7.84 -19.21
C GLU A 159 -26.17 -8.56 -19.39
N ALA A 160 -27.25 -8.04 -18.80
CA ALA A 160 -28.59 -8.59 -18.99
C ALA A 160 -29.04 -8.54 -20.46
N ASN A 161 -28.62 -7.50 -21.20
CA ASN A 161 -29.00 -7.30 -22.60
C ASN A 161 -28.25 -8.23 -23.58
N TRP A 162 -27.14 -8.86 -23.17
CA TRP A 162 -26.42 -9.87 -23.96
C TRP A 162 -26.94 -11.30 -23.76
N GLY A 163 -27.89 -11.52 -22.83
CA GLY A 163 -28.49 -12.83 -22.55
C GLY A 163 -29.84 -13.09 -23.23
N GLU A 164 -30.34 -12.13 -24.03
CA GLU A 164 -31.65 -12.19 -24.70
C GLU A 164 -31.56 -12.30 -26.24
N GLU A 165 -30.36 -12.48 -26.83
CA GLU A 165 -30.15 -12.85 -28.25
C GLU A 165 -29.73 -14.32 -28.40
#